data_AF-A0AAW0C5E3-F1
#
_entry.id   AF-A0AAW0C5E3-F1
#
_cell.length_a   1.000
_cell.length_b   1.000
_cell.length_c   1.000
_cell.angle_alpha   90.00
_cell.angle_beta   90.00
_cell.angle_gamma   90.00
#
_symmetry.space_group_name_H-M   'P 1'
#
loop_
_entity.id
_entity.type
_entity.pdbx_description
1 polymer ?
#
loop_
_entity_poly.entity_id
_entity_poly.type
_entity_poly.pdbx_seq_one_letter_code
_entity_poly.pdbx_strand_id
1 'polypeptide(L)'
;MSIVNIPAADADTLESQEGRQKHSLTILQSEESSYHSICDDALDTIECALQNKDLDPEVRAKLEPLFSSIKKQKDNLISIISQAQEVQEDLTENTPEPGETQKQVQALVDEFTKTTTDLSYQVDFLGRIIAEHHIPTESQ
;
A
#
# COMPACT_ATOMS: atom_id res chain seq x y z
N MET A 1 -34.84 7.56 35.24
CA MET A 1 -33.90 7.93 34.16
C MET A 1 -32.54 7.41 34.57
N SER A 2 -32.08 6.32 33.97
CA SER A 2 -30.78 5.73 34.32
C SER A 2 -29.70 6.35 33.44
N ILE A 3 -28.77 7.05 34.09
CA ILE A 3 -27.50 7.48 33.49
C ILE A 3 -26.72 6.20 33.23
N VAL A 4 -26.52 5.85 31.95
CA VAL A 4 -25.66 4.72 31.57
C VAL A 4 -24.23 5.15 31.88
N ASN A 5 -23.72 4.68 33.02
CA ASN A 5 -22.34 4.84 33.44
C ASN A 5 -21.48 3.95 32.54
N ILE A 6 -21.08 4.46 31.37
CA ILE A 6 -20.10 3.79 30.53
C ILE A 6 -18.78 3.90 31.32
N PRO A 7 -18.19 2.78 31.78
CA PRO A 7 -16.89 2.84 32.43
C PRO A 7 -15.90 3.46 31.43
N ALA A 8 -15.22 4.53 31.86
CA ALA A 8 -14.10 5.07 31.12
C ALA A 8 -13.11 3.92 30.89
N ALA A 9 -12.60 3.78 29.66
CA ALA A 9 -11.59 2.79 29.36
C ALA A 9 -10.43 2.96 30.36
N ASP A 10 -10.11 1.90 31.09
CA ASP A 10 -9.07 1.93 32.11
C ASP A 10 -7.71 2.16 31.44
N ALA A 11 -6.77 2.81 32.13
CA ALA A 11 -5.46 3.19 31.59
C ALA A 11 -4.69 2.02 30.97
N ASP A 12 -4.77 0.82 31.58
CA ASP A 12 -4.18 -0.41 31.02
C ASP A 12 -4.75 -0.80 29.65
N THR A 13 -6.04 -0.55 29.41
CA THR A 13 -6.71 -0.85 28.13
C THR A 13 -6.29 0.16 27.06
N LEU A 14 -6.10 1.43 27.43
CA LEU A 14 -5.63 2.51 26.55
C LEU A 14 -4.16 2.28 26.15
N GLU A 15 -3.28 1.96 27.10
CA GLU A 15 -1.85 1.69 26.87
C GLU A 15 -1.66 0.46 25.94
N SER A 16 -2.51 -0.57 26.09
CA SER A 16 -2.54 -1.73 25.21
C SER A 16 -3.06 -1.43 23.78
N GLN A 17 -3.88 -0.41 23.60
CA GLN A 17 -4.38 0.00 22.28
C GLN A 17 -3.40 0.90 21.55
N GLU A 18 -2.80 1.88 22.23
CA GLU A 18 -1.76 2.74 21.68
C GLU A 18 -0.53 1.92 21.23
N GLY A 19 -0.13 0.94 22.05
CA GLY A 19 0.95 0.01 21.69
C GLY A 19 0.65 -0.80 20.41
N ARG A 20 -0.61 -1.18 20.20
CA ARG A 20 -1.04 -1.88 18.97
C ARG A 20 -1.06 -0.97 17.75
N GLN A 21 -1.55 0.26 17.90
CA GLN A 21 -1.58 1.25 16.82
C GLN A 21 -0.17 1.61 16.34
N LYS A 22 0.74 1.89 17.28
CA LYS A 22 2.14 2.16 16.98
C LYS A 22 2.83 1.00 16.27
N HIS A 23 2.51 -0.24 16.69
CA HIS A 23 3.02 -1.43 16.02
C HIS A 23 2.53 -1.54 14.56
N SER A 24 1.24 -1.32 14.31
CA SER A 24 0.68 -1.33 12.94
C SER A 24 1.34 -0.28 12.04
N LEU A 25 1.52 0.95 12.53
CA LEU A 25 2.20 2.02 11.77
C LEU A 25 3.67 1.66 11.46
N THR A 26 4.36 1.05 12.43
CA THR A 26 5.74 0.59 12.24
C THR A 26 5.83 -0.48 11.16
N ILE A 27 4.89 -1.43 11.13
CA ILE A 27 4.85 -2.47 10.09
C ILE A 27 4.62 -1.84 8.72
N LEU A 28 3.63 -0.95 8.59
CA LEU A 28 3.32 -0.26 7.34
C LEU A 28 4.57 0.43 6.74
N GLN A 29 5.33 1.12 7.59
CA GLN A 29 6.57 1.80 7.19
C GLN A 29 7.68 0.81 6.83
N SER A 30 7.81 -0.31 7.56
CA SER A 30 8.86 -1.30 7.28
C SER A 30 8.72 -1.99 5.92
N GLU A 31 7.49 -2.06 5.40
CA GLU A 31 7.20 -2.69 4.11
C GLU A 31 7.35 -1.73 2.92
N GLU A 32 7.57 -0.42 3.16
CA GLU A 32 7.70 0.62 2.13
C GLU A 32 8.69 0.23 1.04
N SER A 33 9.91 -0.12 1.45
CA SER A 33 11.01 -0.40 0.53
C SER A 33 10.71 -1.61 -0.35
N SER A 34 10.05 -2.64 0.22
CA SER A 34 9.66 -3.84 -0.51
C SER A 34 8.67 -3.52 -1.62
N TYR A 35 7.59 -2.81 -1.31
CA TYR A 35 6.56 -2.50 -2.31
C TYR A 35 7.00 -1.44 -3.31
N HIS A 36 7.86 -0.50 -2.91
CA HIS A 36 8.45 0.45 -3.84
C HIS A 36 9.31 -0.28 -4.89
N SER A 37 10.16 -1.23 -4.45
CA SER A 37 10.95 -2.07 -5.36
C SER A 37 10.07 -2.90 -6.29
N ILE A 38 9.03 -3.56 -5.78
CA ILE A 38 8.11 -4.37 -6.59
C ILE A 38 7.43 -3.52 -7.67
N CYS A 39 6.96 -2.32 -7.31
CA CYS A 39 6.37 -1.40 -8.26
C CYS A 39 7.38 -0.96 -9.32
N ASP A 40 8.60 -0.60 -8.93
CA ASP A 40 9.65 -0.17 -9.86
C ASP A 40 10.02 -1.30 -10.83
N ASP A 41 10.30 -2.50 -10.33
CA ASP A 41 10.64 -3.65 -11.15
C ASP A 41 9.52 -3.99 -12.16
N ALA A 42 8.25 -3.90 -11.72
CA ALA A 42 7.10 -4.16 -12.57
C ALA A 42 6.92 -3.05 -13.63
N LEU A 43 7.09 -1.78 -13.27
CA LEU A 43 7.01 -0.66 -14.20
C LEU A 43 8.13 -0.72 -15.24
N ASP A 44 9.37 -0.96 -14.81
CA ASP A 44 10.52 -1.13 -15.69
C ASP A 44 10.32 -2.28 -16.67
N THR A 45 9.80 -3.42 -16.20
CA THR A 45 9.46 -4.57 -17.05
C THR A 45 8.45 -4.19 -18.13
N ILE A 46 7.41 -3.44 -17.77
CA ILE A 46 6.39 -2.99 -18.72
C ILE A 46 6.97 -1.98 -19.70
N GLU A 47 7.78 -1.02 -19.25
CA GLU A 47 8.41 -0.03 -20.13
C GLU A 47 9.33 -0.70 -21.15
N CYS A 48 10.17 -1.64 -20.71
CA CYS A 48 11.01 -2.43 -21.60
C CYS A 48 10.18 -3.18 -22.65
N ALA A 49 9.08 -3.82 -22.23
CA ALA A 49 8.19 -4.51 -23.17
C ALA A 49 7.55 -3.55 -24.19
N LEU A 50 7.07 -2.38 -23.74
CA LEU A 50 6.41 -1.38 -24.59
C LEU A 50 7.36 -0.70 -25.59
N GLN A 51 8.66 -0.65 -25.30
CA GLN A 51 9.69 -0.16 -26.21
C GLN A 51 9.93 -1.10 -27.41
N ASN A 52 9.56 -2.38 -27.29
CA ASN A 52 9.65 -3.33 -28.40
C ASN A 52 8.63 -2.97 -29.50
N LYS A 53 9.12 -2.65 -30.70
CA LYS A 53 8.31 -2.26 -31.86
C LYS A 53 7.56 -3.42 -32.48
N ASP A 54 8.05 -4.64 -32.28
CA ASP A 54 7.43 -5.87 -32.75
C ASP A 54 6.48 -6.48 -31.71
N LEU A 55 6.25 -5.77 -30.59
CA LEU A 55 5.27 -6.18 -29.58
C LEU A 55 3.87 -6.24 -30.20
N ASP A 56 3.20 -7.36 -30.00
CA ASP A 56 1.84 -7.58 -30.44
C ASP A 56 0.89 -6.44 -29.95
N PRO A 57 0.08 -5.83 -30.84
CA PRO A 57 -0.83 -4.74 -30.47
C PRO A 57 -1.83 -5.09 -29.36
N GLU A 58 -2.32 -6.34 -29.29
CA GLU A 58 -3.23 -6.79 -28.24
C GLU A 58 -2.52 -6.86 -26.89
N VAL A 59 -1.24 -7.22 -26.90
CA VAL A 59 -0.41 -7.24 -25.70
C VAL A 59 -0.11 -5.82 -25.23
N ARG A 60 0.26 -4.93 -26.16
CA ARG A 60 0.44 -3.50 -25.88
C ARG A 60 -0.81 -2.89 -25.23
N ALA A 61 -2.00 -3.19 -25.75
CA ALA A 61 -3.27 -2.73 -25.21
C ALA A 61 -3.57 -3.24 -23.78
N LYS A 62 -2.96 -4.35 -23.36
CA LYS A 62 -3.04 -4.85 -21.96
C LYS A 62 -1.98 -4.20 -21.06
N LEU A 63 -0.77 -3.98 -21.57
CA LEU A 63 0.37 -3.46 -20.81
C LEU A 63 0.25 -1.96 -20.50
N GLU A 64 -0.23 -1.14 -21.43
CA GLU A 64 -0.41 0.31 -21.21
C GLU A 64 -1.34 0.66 -20.02
N PRO A 65 -2.56 0.09 -19.89
CA PRO A 65 -3.39 0.34 -18.72
C PRO A 65 -2.80 -0.28 -17.45
N LEU A 66 -2.10 -1.41 -17.56
CA LEU A 66 -1.43 -2.04 -16.41
C LEU A 66 -0.32 -1.16 -15.85
N PHE A 67 0.50 -0.54 -16.71
CA PHE A 67 1.52 0.43 -16.32
C PHE A 67 0.91 1.58 -15.51
N SER A 68 -0.16 2.18 -16.05
CA SER A 68 -0.85 3.28 -15.38
C SER A 68 -1.44 2.86 -14.03
N SER A 69 -1.93 1.61 -13.95
CA SER A 69 -2.50 1.05 -12.73
C SER A 69 -1.45 0.81 -11.65
N ILE A 70 -0.33 0.16 -11.99
CA ILE A 70 0.77 -0.10 -11.05
C ILE A 70 1.39 1.22 -10.57
N LYS A 71 1.58 2.18 -11.48
CA LYS A 71 2.08 3.51 -11.12
C LYS A 71 1.16 4.20 -10.11
N LYS A 72 -0.15 4.14 -10.33
CA LYS A 72 -1.13 4.67 -9.37
C LYS A 72 -1.04 3.95 -8.02
N GLN A 73 -0.87 2.63 -7.99
CA GLN A 73 -0.72 1.91 -6.72
C GLN A 73 0.57 2.30 -5.99
N LYS A 74 1.67 2.51 -6.72
CA LYS A 74 2.92 3.05 -6.15
C LYS A 74 2.68 4.41 -5.48
N ASP A 75 2.05 5.35 -6.18
CA ASP A 75 1.76 6.68 -5.63
C ASP A 75 0.84 6.62 -4.40
N ASN A 76 -0.17 5.73 -4.42
CA ASN A 76 -1.04 5.48 -3.28
C ASN A 76 -0.28 4.95 -2.07
N LEU A 77 0.62 3.97 -2.26
CA LEU A 77 1.43 3.41 -1.16
C LEU A 77 2.30 4.49 -0.51
N ILE A 78 2.98 5.31 -1.32
CA ILE A 78 3.79 6.44 -0.83
C ILE A 78 2.92 7.39 0.00
N SER A 79 1.72 7.72 -0.48
CA SER A 79 0.78 8.58 0.23
C SER A 79 0.34 7.99 1.57
N ILE A 80 -0.01 6.70 1.61
CA ILE A 80 -0.45 6.00 2.82
C ILE A 80 0.68 5.96 3.86
N ILE A 81 1.91 5.70 3.42
CA ILE A 81 3.08 5.62 4.30
C ILE A 81 3.43 7.01 4.85
N SER A 82 3.36 8.05 4.02
CA SER A 82 3.54 9.44 4.46
C SER A 82 2.50 9.83 5.53
N GLN A 83 1.23 9.48 5.31
CA GLN A 83 0.17 9.71 6.30
C GLN A 83 0.39 8.87 7.58
N ALA A 84 0.89 7.64 7.46
CA ALA A 84 1.22 6.81 8.62
C ALA A 84 2.37 7.41 9.46
N GLN A 85 3.35 8.05 8.82
CA GLN A 85 4.41 8.80 9.49
C GLN A 85 3.85 10.03 10.22
N GLU A 86 3.00 10.82 9.57
CA GLU A 86 2.34 11.99 10.18
C GLU A 86 1.53 11.60 11.42
N VAL A 87 0.71 10.55 11.33
CA VAL A 87 -0.08 10.05 12.47
C VAL A 87 0.83 9.57 13.61
N GLN A 88 1.99 8.98 13.30
CA GLN A 88 2.94 8.55 14.33
C GLN A 88 3.66 9.72 15.01
N GLU A 89 3.98 10.77 14.27
CA GLU A 89 4.54 12.02 14.79
C GLU A 89 3.52 12.72 15.69
N ASP A 90 2.27 12.84 15.25
CA ASP A 90 1.17 13.42 16.04
C ASP A 90 0.90 12.66 17.35
N LEU A 91 1.01 11.33 17.34
CA LEU A 91 0.92 10.51 18.55
C LEU A 91 2.07 10.74 19.53
N THR A 92 3.22 11.21 19.03
CA THR A 92 4.41 11.46 19.84
C THR A 92 4.43 12.89 20.38
N GLU A 93 3.93 13.86 19.61
CA GLU A 93 3.95 15.28 19.95
C GLU A 93 2.67 15.78 20.64
N ASN A 94 1.52 15.16 20.35
CA ASN A 94 0.22 15.54 20.90
C ASN A 94 -0.40 14.38 21.69
N THR A 95 -1.42 14.69 22.51
CA THR A 95 -2.29 13.68 23.13
C THR A 95 -3.63 13.69 22.38
N PRO A 96 -3.71 13.15 21.15
CA PRO A 96 -4.95 13.11 20.38
C PRO A 96 -6.01 12.27 21.10
N GLU A 97 -7.30 12.51 20.83
CA GLU A 97 -8.35 11.66 21.38
C GLU A 97 -8.16 10.22 20.88
N PRO A 98 -8.06 9.22 21.77
CA PRO A 98 -7.67 7.86 21.40
C PRO A 98 -8.62 7.19 20.37
N GLY A 99 -9.88 7.64 20.33
CA GLY A 99 -10.88 7.16 19.37
C GLY A 99 -10.71 7.73 17.94
N GLU A 100 -10.07 8.88 17.76
CA GLU A 100 -9.80 9.45 16.43
C GLU A 100 -8.56 8.82 15.81
N THR A 101 -7.48 8.70 16.57
CA THR A 101 -6.25 8.00 16.15
C THR A 101 -6.55 6.57 15.75
N GLN A 102 -7.35 5.84 16.53
CA GLN A 102 -7.70 4.45 16.21
C GLN A 102 -8.38 4.35 14.84
N LYS A 103 -9.30 5.27 14.52
CA LYS A 103 -10.00 5.28 13.24
C LYS A 103 -9.07 5.62 12.09
N GLN A 104 -8.16 6.57 12.28
CA GLN A 104 -7.17 6.95 11.28
C GLN A 104 -6.21 5.80 10.98
N VAL A 105 -5.63 5.18 12.02
CA VAL A 105 -4.73 4.03 11.86
C VAL A 105 -5.46 2.86 11.19
N GLN A 106 -6.71 2.57 11.57
CA GLN A 106 -7.48 1.51 10.92
C GLN A 106 -7.74 1.82 9.43
N ALA A 107 -8.10 3.07 9.11
CA ALA A 107 -8.31 3.48 7.72
C ALA A 107 -7.04 3.33 6.88
N LEU A 108 -5.88 3.71 7.41
CA LEU A 108 -4.59 3.55 6.73
C LEU A 108 -4.24 2.08 6.51
N VAL A 109 -4.47 1.21 7.50
CA VAL A 109 -4.26 -0.24 7.36
C VAL A 109 -5.19 -0.85 6.32
N ASP A 110 -6.47 -0.45 6.32
CA ASP A 110 -7.46 -0.94 5.36
C ASP A 110 -7.11 -0.51 3.93
N GLU A 111 -6.70 0.76 3.75
CA GLU A 111 -6.27 1.30 2.46
C GLU A 111 -4.99 0.63 1.97
N PHE A 112 -4.00 0.47 2.85
CA PHE A 112 -2.76 -0.25 2.53
C PHE A 112 -3.03 -1.68 2.09
N THR A 113 -3.87 -2.41 2.84
CA THR A 113 -4.23 -3.80 2.54
C THR A 113 -4.92 -3.91 1.18
N LYS A 114 -5.84 -2.98 0.88
CA LYS A 114 -6.51 -2.93 -0.41
C LYS A 114 -5.52 -2.66 -1.54
N THR A 115 -4.68 -1.64 -1.39
CA THR A 115 -3.70 -1.23 -2.40
C THR A 115 -2.67 -2.32 -2.69
N THR A 116 -2.16 -2.99 -1.65
CA THR A 116 -1.21 -4.11 -1.80
C THR A 116 -1.87 -5.34 -2.42
N THR A 117 -3.14 -5.61 -2.12
CA THR A 117 -3.92 -6.67 -2.77
C THR A 117 -4.10 -6.39 -4.26
N ASP A 118 -4.52 -5.17 -4.62
CA ASP A 118 -4.66 -4.75 -6.01
C ASP A 118 -3.32 -4.82 -6.77
N LEU A 119 -2.22 -4.38 -6.14
CA LEU A 119 -0.88 -4.48 -6.70
C LEU A 119 -0.47 -5.94 -6.94
N SER A 120 -0.74 -6.83 -5.99
CA SER A 120 -0.41 -8.26 -6.11
C SER A 120 -1.11 -8.88 -7.32
N TYR A 121 -2.39 -8.58 -7.53
CA TYR A 121 -3.13 -9.03 -8.73
C TYR A 121 -2.54 -8.47 -10.03
N GLN A 122 -2.09 -7.22 -10.02
CA GLN A 122 -1.51 -6.56 -11.19
C GLN A 122 -0.15 -7.16 -11.57
N VAL A 123 0.71 -7.43 -10.57
CA VAL A 123 2.01 -8.07 -10.76
C VAL A 123 1.84 -9.52 -11.23
N ASP A 124 0.90 -10.26 -10.65
CA ASP A 124 0.55 -11.61 -11.13
C ASP A 124 0.06 -11.60 -12.59
N PHE A 125 -0.78 -10.62 -12.93
CA PHE A 125 -1.27 -10.47 -14.30
C PHE A 125 -0.15 -10.11 -15.29
N LEU A 126 0.78 -9.24 -14.89
CA LEU A 126 1.99 -8.94 -15.65
C LEU A 126 2.79 -10.22 -15.91
N GLY A 127 3.09 -11.00 -14.86
CA GLY A 127 3.84 -12.25 -14.98
C GLY A 127 3.21 -13.23 -15.97
N ARG A 128 1.87 -13.30 -16.02
CA ARG A 128 1.13 -14.13 -16.99
C ARG A 128 1.28 -13.61 -18.42
N ILE A 129 1.16 -12.30 -18.65
CA ILE A 129 1.34 -11.71 -19.99
C ILE A 129 2.75 -11.99 -20.50
N ILE A 130 3.76 -11.74 -19.66
CA ILE A 130 5.18 -11.96 -20.01
C ILE A 130 5.42 -13.43 -20.40
N ALA A 131 4.91 -14.36 -19.60
CA ALA A 131 5.08 -15.80 -19.84
C ALA A 131 4.32 -16.31 -21.08
N GLU A 132 3.07 -15.89 -21.28
CA GLU A 132 2.22 -16.33 -22.39
C GLU A 132 2.72 -15.80 -23.75
N HIS A 133 3.22 -14.57 -23.77
CA HIS A 133 3.66 -13.90 -25.00
C HIS A 133 5.18 -13.97 -25.23
N HIS A 134 5.90 -14.74 -24.40
CA HIS A 134 7.36 -14.93 -24.47
C HIS A 134 8.12 -13.60 -24.57
N ILE A 135 7.68 -12.59 -23.80
CA ILE A 135 8.33 -11.28 -23.80
C ILE A 135 9.68 -11.42 -23.09
N PRO A 136 10.80 -11.06 -23.73
CA PRO A 136 12.10 -11.10 -23.08
C PRO A 136 12.14 -10.09 -21.93
N THR A 137 12.55 -10.55 -20.76
CA THR A 137 12.66 -9.77 -19.52
C THR A 137 14.05 -9.22 -19.24
N GLU A 138 15.01 -9.47 -20.13
CA GLU A 138 16.40 -9.00 -19.99
C GLU A 138 16.67 -7.81 -20.91
N SER A 139 17.03 -6.67 -20.32
CA SER A 139 17.69 -5.58 -21.03
C SER A 139 19.06 -6.07 -21.51
N GLN A 140 19.22 -6.32 -22.81
CA GLN A 140 20.53 -6.45 -23.43
C GLN A 140 21.22 -5.08 -23.54
#